data_AF-A0A528ASP4-F1
#
_entry.id   AF-A0A528ASP4-F1
#
_cell.length_a   1.000
_cell.length_b   1.000
_cell.length_c   1.000
_cell.angle_alpha   90.00
_cell.angle_beta   90.00
_cell.angle_gamma   90.00
#
_symmetry.space_group_name_H-M   'P 1'
#
loop_
_entity.id
_entity.type
_entity.pdbx_description
1 polymer ?
#
loop_
_entity_poly.entity_id
_entity_poly.type
_entity_poly.pdbx_seq_one_letter_code
_entity_poly.pdbx_strand_id
1 'polypeptide(L)'
;MASFGLKVIRSVFAAAEHVAPRLTGRAAFELFCRTPNAKVLSDGERRAVDRAAGFMGEARHHRLKTKNGCVMVHEFRPEPGRRAAGTVLVIH
;
A
#
# COMPACT_ATOMS: atom_id res chain seq x y z
N MET A 1 -31.67 43.87 -13.86
CA MET A 1 -30.50 43.80 -12.95
C MET A 1 -30.54 42.48 -12.20
N ALA A 2 -29.44 41.72 -12.17
CA ALA A 2 -29.37 40.51 -11.36
C ALA A 2 -29.67 40.83 -9.88
N SER A 3 -30.49 40.01 -9.23
CA SER A 3 -30.78 40.17 -7.80
C SER A 3 -29.49 40.14 -6.98
N PHE A 4 -29.51 40.78 -5.82
CA PHE A 4 -28.36 40.80 -4.91
C PHE A 4 -27.87 39.39 -4.59
N GLY A 5 -28.80 38.45 -4.33
CA GLY A 5 -28.47 37.05 -4.09
C GLY A 5 -27.73 36.39 -5.27
N LEU A 6 -28.16 36.64 -6.50
CA LEU A 6 -27.50 36.08 -7.68
C LEU A 6 -26.08 36.63 -7.89
N LYS A 7 -25.86 37.91 -7.55
CA LYS A 7 -24.51 38.50 -7.58
C LYS A 7 -23.60 37.85 -6.54
N VAL A 8 -24.10 37.69 -5.31
CA VAL A 8 -23.36 37.04 -4.21
C VAL A 8 -22.96 35.61 -4.58
N ILE A 9 -23.90 34.81 -5.09
CA ILE A 9 -23.62 33.43 -5.51
C ILE A 9 -22.53 33.39 -6.59
N ARG A 10 -22.63 34.23 -7.63
CA ARG A 10 -21.62 34.26 -8.70
C ARG A 10 -20.24 34.67 -8.21
N SER A 11 -20.14 35.64 -7.30
CA SER A 11 -18.85 36.02 -6.72
C SER A 11 -18.24 34.92 -5.86
N VAL A 12 -19.07 34.16 -5.11
CA VAL A 12 -18.59 33.03 -4.31
C VAL A 12 -18.05 31.91 -5.20
N PHE A 13 -18.77 31.53 -6.26
CA PHE A 13 -18.30 30.52 -7.21
C PHE A 13 -17.03 30.97 -7.94
N ALA A 14 -16.94 32.23 -8.37
CA ALA A 14 -15.74 32.76 -9.02
C ALA A 14 -14.51 32.70 -8.09
N ALA A 15 -14.67 32.99 -6.80
CA ALA A 15 -13.59 32.83 -5.83
C ALA A 15 -13.23 31.35 -5.58
N ALA A 16 -14.24 30.47 -5.51
CA ALA A 16 -14.06 29.04 -5.31
C ALA A 16 -13.31 28.39 -6.48
N GLU A 17 -13.54 28.81 -7.73
CA GLU A 17 -12.85 28.31 -8.93
C GLU A 17 -11.32 28.53 -8.88
N HIS A 18 -10.84 29.55 -8.18
CA HIS A 18 -9.40 29.80 -8.03
C HIS A 18 -8.75 28.99 -6.91
N VAL A 19 -9.51 28.65 -5.87
CA VAL A 19 -8.99 28.01 -4.65
C VAL A 19 -9.18 26.49 -4.69
N ALA A 20 -10.32 26.02 -5.21
CA ALA A 20 -10.68 24.62 -5.25
C ALA A 20 -9.64 23.76 -6.00
N PRO A 21 -9.12 24.12 -7.20
CA PRO A 21 -8.19 23.26 -7.93
C PRO A 21 -6.89 22.96 -7.18
N ARG A 22 -6.37 23.93 -6.42
CA ARG A 22 -5.14 23.75 -5.63
C ARG A 22 -5.39 22.88 -4.40
N LEU A 23 -6.50 23.07 -3.72
CA LEU A 23 -6.88 22.26 -2.56
C LEU A 23 -7.21 20.83 -2.97
N THR A 24 -8.03 20.65 -4.01
CA THR A 24 -8.43 19.32 -4.49
C THR A 24 -7.26 18.57 -5.12
N GLY A 25 -6.40 19.24 -5.87
CA GLY A 25 -5.17 18.65 -6.41
C GLY A 25 -4.23 18.17 -5.31
N ARG A 26 -4.02 18.97 -4.27
CA ARG A 26 -3.22 18.57 -3.10
C ARG A 26 -3.86 17.42 -2.34
N ALA A 27 -5.17 17.47 -2.11
CA ALA A 27 -5.89 16.40 -1.42
C ALA A 27 -5.84 15.08 -2.21
N ALA A 28 -6.03 15.13 -3.53
CA ALA A 28 -5.90 13.95 -4.40
C ALA A 28 -4.47 13.40 -4.39
N PHE A 29 -3.45 14.27 -4.48
CA PHE A 29 -2.06 13.85 -4.37
C PHE A 29 -1.77 13.19 -3.01
N GLU A 30 -2.22 13.78 -1.91
CA GLU A 30 -2.06 13.19 -0.57
C GLU A 30 -2.85 11.89 -0.40
N LEU A 31 -3.95 11.69 -1.11
CA LEU A 31 -4.73 10.45 -1.06
C LEU A 31 -4.10 9.32 -1.88
N PHE A 32 -3.61 9.63 -3.09
CA PHE A 32 -3.15 8.61 -4.04
C PHE A 32 -1.63 8.42 -4.04
N CYS A 33 -0.84 9.45 -3.77
CA CYS A 33 0.62 9.39 -3.76
C CYS A 33 1.20 9.15 -2.37
N ARG A 34 0.36 9.05 -1.33
CA ARG A 34 0.83 8.69 0.01
C ARG A 34 1.03 7.18 0.08
N THR A 35 2.30 6.76 0.01
CA THR A 35 2.68 5.38 0.29
C THR A 35 2.12 4.98 1.65
N PRO A 36 1.31 3.90 1.73
CA PRO A 36 0.82 3.39 3.00
C PRO A 36 1.96 3.15 3.98
N ASN A 37 1.71 3.39 5.27
CA ASN A 37 2.74 3.15 6.28
C ASN A 37 2.99 1.64 6.38
N ALA A 38 4.18 1.18 5.97
CA ALA A 38 4.57 -0.22 6.00
C ALA A 38 4.53 -0.87 7.40
N LYS A 39 4.43 -0.07 8.47
CA LYS A 39 4.30 -0.54 9.85
C LYS A 39 2.85 -0.68 10.32
N VAL A 40 1.88 -0.25 9.53
CA VAL A 40 0.45 -0.25 9.88
C VAL A 40 -0.30 -1.08 8.85
N LEU A 41 -0.75 -2.24 9.28
CA LEU A 41 -1.62 -3.10 8.47
C LEU A 41 -3.06 -2.62 8.59
N SER A 42 -3.75 -2.51 7.45
CA SER A 42 -5.20 -2.47 7.40
C SER A 42 -5.80 -3.78 7.96
N ASP A 43 -7.08 -3.77 8.32
CA ASP A 43 -7.73 -4.98 8.82
C ASP A 43 -7.73 -6.13 7.81
N GLY A 44 -7.79 -5.80 6.51
CA GLY A 44 -7.70 -6.79 5.43
C GLY A 44 -6.33 -7.44 5.36
N GLU A 45 -5.27 -6.63 5.39
CA GLU A 45 -3.88 -7.11 5.40
C GLU A 45 -3.57 -7.89 6.66
N ARG A 46 -4.03 -7.42 7.83
CA ARG A 46 -3.90 -8.12 9.11
C ARG A 46 -4.51 -9.52 9.04
N ARG A 47 -5.76 -9.63 8.56
CA ARG A 47 -6.40 -10.94 8.36
C ARG A 47 -5.68 -11.82 7.35
N ALA A 48 -5.05 -11.25 6.32
CA ALA A 48 -4.26 -12.02 5.36
C ALA A 48 -2.98 -12.57 6.01
N VAL A 49 -2.27 -11.73 6.76
CA VAL A 49 -1.06 -12.11 7.53
C VAL A 49 -1.41 -13.17 8.57
N ASP A 50 -2.46 -12.98 9.36
CA ASP A 50 -2.89 -13.91 10.41
C ASP A 50 -3.24 -15.28 9.81
N ARG A 51 -3.93 -15.32 8.66
CA ARG A 51 -4.23 -16.57 7.96
C ARG A 51 -2.99 -17.26 7.40
N ALA A 52 -2.01 -16.50 6.95
CA ALA A 52 -0.76 -17.04 6.41
C ALA A 52 0.25 -17.41 7.51
N ALA A 53 0.06 -16.95 8.76
CA ALA A 53 1.05 -17.09 9.83
C ALA A 53 1.45 -18.55 10.10
N GLY A 54 0.50 -19.49 10.08
CA GLY A 54 0.78 -20.92 10.23
C GLY A 54 1.71 -21.45 9.14
N PHE A 55 1.35 -21.21 7.88
CA PHE A 55 2.16 -21.60 6.72
C PHE A 55 3.56 -20.95 6.76
N MET A 56 3.63 -19.64 7.02
CA MET A 56 4.91 -18.92 7.10
C MET A 56 5.80 -19.43 8.23
N GLY A 57 5.22 -19.95 9.33
CA GLY A 57 5.96 -20.56 10.43
C GLY A 57 6.65 -21.89 10.08
N GLU A 58 6.22 -22.57 9.02
CA GLU A 58 6.89 -23.77 8.51
C GLU A 58 8.15 -23.44 7.70
N ALA A 59 8.33 -22.17 7.30
CA ALA A 59 9.47 -21.75 6.52
C ALA A 59 10.76 -21.84 7.33
N ARG A 60 11.82 -22.33 6.69
CA ARG A 60 13.17 -22.13 7.21
C ARG A 60 13.63 -20.72 6.84
N HIS A 61 13.87 -19.90 7.86
CA HIS A 61 14.33 -18.53 7.69
C HIS A 61 15.84 -18.46 7.50
N HIS A 62 16.27 -17.77 6.44
CA HIS A 62 17.68 -17.48 6.17
C HIS A 62 17.89 -15.98 6.09
N ARG A 63 18.96 -15.53 6.75
CA ARG A 63 19.36 -14.12 6.75
C ARG A 63 20.63 -13.98 5.92
N LEU A 64 20.49 -13.55 4.67
CA LEU A 64 21.61 -13.41 3.75
C LEU A 64 22.20 -12.00 3.84
N LYS A 65 23.51 -11.90 4.12
CA LYS A 65 24.23 -10.62 4.06
C LYS A 65 24.61 -10.33 2.60
N THR A 66 24.32 -9.13 2.14
CA THR A 66 24.74 -8.60 0.84
C THR A 66 25.65 -7.40 1.05
N LYS A 67 26.31 -6.91 -0.01
CA LYS A 67 27.16 -5.71 0.07
C LYS A 67 26.40 -4.49 0.59
N ASN A 68 25.11 -4.39 0.31
CA ASN A 68 24.29 -3.21 0.57
C ASN A 68 23.28 -3.43 1.71
N GLY A 69 23.33 -4.57 2.40
CA GLY A 69 22.40 -4.83 3.49
C GLY A 69 22.15 -6.31 3.72
N CYS A 70 20.89 -6.63 4.03
CA CYS A 70 20.51 -7.97 4.45
C CYS A 70 19.14 -8.33 3.92
N VAL A 71 19.03 -9.51 3.31
CA VAL A 71 17.80 -10.05 2.74
C VAL A 71 17.32 -11.22 3.60
N MET A 72 16.04 -11.23 3.92
CA MET A 72 15.38 -12.37 4.53
C MET A 72 14.85 -13.30 3.44
N VAL A 73 15.17 -14.59 3.53
CA VAL A 73 14.69 -15.63 2.61
C VAL A 73 13.90 -16.65 3.40
N HIS A 74 12.74 -17.03 2.86
CA HIS A 74 11.85 -18.04 3.42
C HIS A 74 11.93 -19.29 2.53
N GLU A 75 12.58 -20.35 3.03
CA GLU A 75 12.68 -21.64 2.32
C GLU A 75 11.55 -22.57 2.76
N PHE A 76 10.72 -23.00 1.81
CA PHE A 76 9.70 -24.02 2.01
C PHE A 76 10.18 -25.33 1.39
N ARG A 77 10.37 -26.36 2.20
CA ARG A 77 10.82 -27.67 1.71
C ARG A 77 9.63 -28.51 1.27
N PRO A 78 9.77 -29.31 0.20
CA PRO A 78 8.77 -30.29 -0.16
C PRO A 78 8.58 -31.30 0.97
N GLU A 79 7.37 -31.85 1.08
CA GLU A 79 7.05 -32.88 2.06
C GLU A 79 8.04 -34.06 1.99
N PRO A 80 8.46 -34.62 3.14
CA PRO A 80 9.33 -35.79 3.16
C PRO A 80 8.74 -36.94 2.34
N GLY A 81 9.54 -37.52 1.45
CA GLY A 81 9.11 -38.62 0.56
C GLY A 81 8.53 -38.16 -0.78
N ARG A 82 8.29 -36.86 -0.99
CA ARG A 82 7.90 -36.30 -2.29
C ARG A 82 9.13 -35.89 -3.09
N ARG A 83 9.25 -36.36 -4.33
CA ARG A 83 10.35 -35.95 -5.22
C ARG A 83 10.24 -34.46 -5.53
N ALA A 84 11.33 -33.71 -5.32
CA ALA A 84 11.38 -32.29 -5.64
C ALA A 84 11.18 -32.09 -7.15
N ALA A 85 10.20 -31.26 -7.53
CA ALA A 85 9.90 -30.93 -8.92
C ALA A 85 10.75 -29.75 -9.46
N GLY A 86 11.46 -29.05 -8.57
CA GLY A 86 12.27 -27.86 -8.87
C GLY A 86 12.20 -26.84 -7.74
N THR A 87 12.94 -25.74 -7.89
CA THR A 87 12.95 -24.63 -6.94
C THR A 87 12.42 -23.38 -7.63
N VAL A 88 11.45 -22.70 -7.01
CA VAL A 88 10.89 -21.43 -7.50
C VAL A 88 11.29 -20.31 -6.55
N LEU A 89 11.85 -19.24 -7.11
CA LEU A 89 12.15 -18.01 -6.36
C LEU A 89 10.99 -17.04 -6.53
N VAL A 90 10.35 -16.67 -5.42
CA VAL A 90 9.29 -15.65 -5.39
C VAL A 90 9.85 -14.40 -4.72
N ILE A 91 9.69 -13.25 -5.39
CA ILE A 91 10.12 -11.93 -4.90
C ILE A 91 8.86 -11.05 -4.86
N HIS A 92 8.64 -10.37 -3.73
CA HIS A 92 7.54 -9.43 -3.52
C HIS A 92 8.06 -7.99 -3.45
#